data_AF-A0A2V5VY10-F1
#
_entry.id   AF-A0A2V5VY10-F1
#
_cell.length_a   1.000
_cell.length_b   1.000
_cell.length_c   1.000
_cell.angle_alpha   90.00
_cell.angle_beta   90.00
_cell.angle_gamma   90.00
#
_symmetry.space_group_name_H-M   'P 1'
#
loop_
_entity.id
_entity.type
_entity.pdbx_description
1 polymer ?
#
loop_
_entity_poly.entity_id
_entity_poly.type
_entity_poly.pdbx_seq_one_letter_code
_entity_poly.pdbx_strand_id
1 'polypeptide(L)'
;MPLKEQPNILPLEGEIDLHVSPEVAASLRTMIAKKPKHLVVDLSRVTYMDSSGLAVLIEGMQKVQEYGGKFALAGAQESVQHIFEIARLDQVFQIFPDVDSALAVK
;
A
#
# COMPACT_ATOMS: atom_id res chain seq x y z
N MET A 1 10.91 19.27 -9.71
CA MET A 1 11.08 19.20 -8.24
C MET A 1 11.38 17.74 -7.90
N PRO A 2 12.52 17.41 -7.26
CA PRO A 2 12.90 16.01 -7.17
C PRO A 2 12.10 15.33 -6.06
N LEU A 3 11.21 14.41 -6.42
CA LEU A 3 10.66 13.40 -5.51
C LEU A 3 11.83 12.51 -5.07
N LYS A 4 12.62 13.01 -4.11
CA LYS A 4 13.73 12.28 -3.50
C LYS A 4 13.15 11.10 -2.73
N GLU A 5 13.40 9.89 -3.22
CA GLU A 5 13.86 8.74 -2.43
C GLU A 5 13.26 8.65 -1.01
N GLN A 6 11.93 8.67 -0.88
CA GLN A 6 11.33 8.58 0.43
C GLN A 6 11.38 7.12 0.87
N PRO A 7 12.06 6.78 1.97
CA PRO A 7 12.29 5.39 2.40
C PRO A 7 11.02 4.66 2.84
N ASN A 8 9.86 5.30 2.73
CA ASN A 8 8.58 4.80 3.20
C ASN A 8 7.54 4.65 2.08
N ILE A 9 7.91 4.88 0.81
CA ILE A 9 7.02 4.63 -0.33
C ILE A 9 7.36 3.26 -0.91
N LEU A 10 6.38 2.37 -1.03
CA LEU A 10 6.50 1.12 -1.76
C LEU A 10 5.84 1.24 -3.14
N PRO A 11 6.61 1.44 -4.22
CA PRO A 11 6.05 1.33 -5.56
C PRO A 11 5.72 -0.12 -5.86
N LEU A 12 4.46 -0.37 -6.22
CA LEU A 12 3.99 -1.64 -6.76
C LEU A 12 3.63 -1.46 -8.23
N GLU A 13 3.97 -2.46 -9.04
CA GLU A 13 3.72 -2.44 -10.48
C GLU A 13 3.25 -3.80 -10.99
N GLY A 14 2.44 -3.78 -12.05
CA GLY A 14 1.90 -4.98 -12.67
C GLY A 14 0.72 -5.58 -11.93
N GLU A 15 0.68 -6.90 -11.83
CA GLU A 15 -0.43 -7.66 -11.28
C GLU A 15 -0.06 -8.18 -9.89
N ILE A 16 -0.86 -7.86 -8.88
CA ILE A 16 -0.64 -8.33 -7.50
C ILE A 16 -1.52 -9.56 -7.26
N ASP A 17 -1.02 -10.70 -7.74
CA ASP A 17 -1.63 -12.02 -7.53
C ASP A 17 -0.86 -12.83 -6.48
N LEU A 18 -1.25 -14.09 -6.28
CA LEU A 18 -0.62 -15.05 -5.36
C LEU A 18 0.90 -15.21 -5.55
N HIS A 19 1.42 -15.01 -6.75
CA HIS A 19 2.86 -15.11 -7.05
C HIS A 19 3.64 -13.87 -6.60
N VAL A 20 3.08 -12.68 -6.77
CA VAL A 20 3.74 -11.40 -6.45
C VAL A 20 3.52 -11.02 -4.98
N SER A 21 2.37 -11.41 -4.42
CA SER A 21 1.99 -11.24 -3.01
C SER A 21 3.12 -11.54 -2.00
N PRO A 22 3.82 -12.71 -2.03
CA PRO A 22 4.89 -13.01 -1.08
C PRO A 22 6.11 -12.07 -1.20
N GLU A 23 6.45 -11.61 -2.40
CA GLU A 23 7.55 -10.66 -2.62
C GLU A 23 7.20 -9.28 -2.06
N VAL A 24 5.97 -8.83 -2.29
CA VAL A 24 5.42 -7.60 -1.72
C VAL A 24 5.41 -7.66 -0.19
N ALA A 25 4.99 -8.79 0.38
CA ALA A 25 4.99 -9.01 1.83
C ALA A 25 6.40 -8.93 2.43
N ALA A 26 7.41 -9.52 1.76
CA ALA A 26 8.80 -9.47 2.20
C ALA A 26 9.37 -8.04 2.16
N SER A 27 9.06 -7.30 1.08
CA SER A 27 9.46 -5.89 0.93
C SER A 27 8.80 -5.00 1.98
N LEU A 28 7.49 -5.15 2.18
CA LEU A 28 6.74 -4.51 3.26
C LEU A 28 7.38 -4.78 4.61
N ARG A 29 7.65 -6.06 4.93
CA ARG A 29 8.25 -6.45 6.21
C ARG A 29 9.61 -5.78 6.44
N THR A 30 10.42 -5.66 5.40
CA THR A 30 11.73 -5.01 5.46
C THR A 30 11.61 -3.51 5.74
N MET A 31 10.62 -2.84 5.14
CA MET A 31 10.34 -1.43 5.44
C MET A 31 9.74 -1.24 6.83
N ILE A 32 8.76 -2.07 7.21
CA ILE A 32 8.14 -2.11 8.54
C ILE A 32 9.18 -2.33 9.64
N ALA A 33 10.21 -3.13 9.39
CA ALA A 33 11.31 -3.34 10.34
C ALA A 33 12.07 -2.04 10.67
N LYS A 34 12.07 -1.05 9.77
CA LYS A 34 12.62 0.30 10.01
C LYS A 34 11.69 1.19 10.84
N LYS A 35 10.46 0.71 11.13
CA LYS A 35 9.39 1.41 11.85
C LYS A 35 9.12 2.82 11.30
N PRO A 36 8.84 2.97 9.99
CA PRO A 36 8.52 4.26 9.40
C PRO A 36 7.23 4.82 9.99
N LYS A 37 7.21 6.11 10.33
CA LYS A 37 6.00 6.73 10.88
C LYS A 37 4.83 6.69 9.90
N HIS A 38 5.10 6.90 8.61
CA HIS A 38 4.11 6.83 7.53
C HIS A 38 4.66 5.94 6.43
N LEU A 39 3.92 4.90 6.06
CA LEU A 39 4.22 4.01 4.95
C LEU A 39 3.14 4.17 3.88
N VAL A 40 3.55 4.52 2.66
CA VAL A 40 2.64 4.72 1.53
C VAL A 40 2.91 3.63 0.50
N VAL A 41 1.89 2.95 0.02
CA VAL A 41 2.01 2.00 -1.08
C VAL A 41 1.47 2.67 -2.34
N ASP A 42 2.34 2.84 -3.32
CA ASP A 42 1.97 3.39 -4.62
C ASP A 42 1.46 2.26 -5.53
N LEU A 43 0.18 2.34 -5.85
CA LEU A 43 -0.58 1.43 -6.72
C LEU A 43 -0.78 2.03 -8.12
N SER A 44 -0.17 3.19 -8.41
CA SER A 44 -0.30 3.90 -9.69
C SER A 44 0.05 3.04 -10.91
N ARG A 45 0.90 2.03 -10.74
CA ARG A 45 1.32 1.09 -11.79
C ARG A 45 0.73 -0.31 -11.63
N VAL A 46 -0.15 -0.52 -10.66
CA VAL A 46 -0.82 -1.80 -10.44
C VAL A 46 -2.04 -1.87 -11.35
N THR A 47 -2.05 -2.85 -12.26
CA THR A 47 -3.13 -3.06 -13.22
C THR A 47 -4.21 -4.00 -12.69
N TYR A 48 -3.86 -4.87 -11.73
CA TYR A 48 -4.79 -5.88 -11.19
C TYR A 48 -4.38 -6.33 -9.79
N MET A 49 -5.34 -6.73 -8.96
CA MET A 49 -5.10 -7.24 -7.60
C MET A 49 -6.17 -8.23 -7.17
N ASP A 50 -5.78 -9.40 -6.68
CA ASP A 50 -6.69 -10.40 -6.10
C ASP A 50 -6.79 -10.31 -4.58
N SER A 51 -7.63 -11.17 -4.00
CA SER A 51 -7.76 -11.42 -2.56
C SER A 51 -6.43 -11.63 -1.82
N SER A 52 -5.43 -12.19 -2.51
CA SER A 52 -4.11 -12.47 -1.94
C SER A 52 -3.26 -11.21 -1.79
N GLY A 53 -3.31 -10.32 -2.77
CA GLY A 53 -2.67 -9.01 -2.68
C GLY A 53 -3.28 -8.17 -1.57
N LEU A 54 -4.61 -8.20 -1.45
CA LEU A 54 -5.34 -7.55 -0.35
C LEU A 54 -4.90 -8.09 1.01
N ALA A 55 -4.79 -9.41 1.17
CA ALA A 55 -4.35 -10.03 2.42
C ALA A 55 -2.97 -9.52 2.85
N VAL A 56 -2.02 -9.45 1.91
CA VAL A 56 -0.66 -8.94 2.15
C VAL A 56 -0.68 -7.47 2.59
N LEU A 57 -1.50 -6.64 1.94
CA LEU A 57 -1.64 -5.24 2.33
C LEU A 57 -2.25 -5.10 3.74
N ILE A 58 -3.24 -5.93 4.08
CA ILE A 58 -3.89 -5.93 5.40
C ILE A 58 -2.88 -6.31 6.48
N GLU A 59 -2.12 -7.38 6.26
CA GLU A 59 -1.06 -7.81 7.18
C GLU A 59 0.02 -6.74 7.35
N GLY A 60 0.41 -6.07 6.26
CA GLY A 60 1.34 -4.95 6.28
C GLY A 60 0.82 -3.79 7.11
N MET A 61 -0.42 -3.38 6.87
CA MET A 61 -1.09 -2.31 7.61
C MET A 61 -1.20 -2.63 9.10
N GLN A 62 -1.64 -3.83 9.47
CA GLN A 62 -1.74 -4.24 10.87
C GLN A 62 -0.39 -4.12 11.57
N LYS A 63 0.69 -4.62 10.96
CA LYS A 63 2.04 -4.48 11.51
C LYS A 63 2.51 -3.04 11.62
N VAL A 64 2.12 -2.17 10.68
CA VAL A 64 2.40 -0.73 10.75
C VAL A 64 1.68 -0.09 11.92
N GLN A 65 0.39 -0.41 12.09
CA GLN A 65 -0.43 0.08 13.19
C GLN A 65 0.03 -0.45 14.56
N GLU A 66 0.58 -1.67 14.64
CA GLU A 66 1.10 -2.26 15.89
C GLU A 66 2.17 -1.39 16.57
N TYR A 67 2.99 -0.68 15.80
CA TYR A 67 3.96 0.28 16.35
C TYR A 67 3.50 1.74 16.27
N GLY A 68 2.24 1.99 15.92
CA GLY A 68 1.66 3.32 15.81
C GLY A 68 2.06 4.10 14.55
N GLY A 69 2.52 3.41 13.52
CA GLY A 69 2.70 4.01 12.19
C GLY A 69 1.37 4.15 11.45
N LYS A 70 1.35 4.96 10.40
CA LYS A 70 0.23 5.05 9.46
C LYS A 70 0.56 4.34 8.17
N PHE A 71 -0.44 3.69 7.60
CA PHE A 71 -0.35 2.99 6.34
C PHE A 71 -1.41 3.55 5.40
N ALA A 72 -0.98 4.00 4.22
CA ALA A 72 -1.83 4.61 3.22
C ALA A 72 -1.57 3.97 1.86
N LEU A 73 -2.61 3.93 1.02
CA LEU A 73 -2.53 3.51 -0.37
C LEU A 73 -2.66 4.74 -1.26
N ALA A 74 -1.93 4.78 -2.37
CA ALA A 74 -1.92 5.91 -3.29
C ALA A 74 -2.04 5.44 -4.73
N GLY A 75 -2.76 6.18 -5.59
CA GLY A 75 -2.79 5.91 -7.02
C GLY A 75 -3.49 4.61 -7.41
N ALA A 76 -4.40 4.09 -6.57
CA ALA A 76 -5.16 2.90 -6.93
C ALA A 76 -5.99 3.17 -8.20
N GLN A 77 -5.82 2.36 -9.24
CA GLN A 77 -6.65 2.43 -10.44
C GLN A 77 -8.09 2.01 -10.14
N GLU A 78 -9.04 2.48 -10.95
CA GLU A 78 -10.48 2.23 -10.76
C GLU A 78 -10.82 0.75 -10.59
N SER A 79 -10.18 -0.14 -11.36
CA SER A 79 -10.35 -1.59 -11.23
C SER A 79 -9.94 -2.12 -9.85
N VAL A 80 -8.85 -1.60 -9.29
CA VAL A 80 -8.37 -1.98 -7.95
C VAL A 80 -9.25 -1.35 -6.87
N GLN A 81 -9.67 -0.09 -7.05
CA GLN A 81 -10.61 0.60 -6.14
C GLN A 81 -11.94 -0.16 -6.00
N HIS A 82 -12.51 -0.62 -7.12
CA HIS A 82 -13.72 -1.45 -7.09
C HIS A 82 -13.55 -2.72 -6.25
N ILE A 83 -12.39 -3.36 -6.32
CA ILE A 83 -12.09 -4.55 -5.52
C ILE A 83 -11.99 -4.20 -4.04
N PHE A 84 -11.35 -3.08 -3.69
CA PHE A 84 -11.31 -2.58 -2.31
C PHE A 84 -12.70 -2.24 -1.78
N GLU A 85 -13.57 -1.62 -2.58
CA GLU A 85 -14.96 -1.32 -2.21
C GLU A 85 -15.78 -2.59 -1.98
N ILE A 86 -15.69 -3.58 -2.88
CA ILE A 86 -16.37 -4.87 -2.74
C ILE A 86 -15.90 -5.60 -1.47
N ALA A 87 -14.59 -5.58 -1.22
CA ALA A 87 -14.00 -6.16 -0.03
C ALA A 87 -14.24 -5.32 1.25
N ARG A 88 -14.89 -4.15 1.14
CA ARG A 88 -15.07 -3.14 2.20
C ARG A 88 -13.77 -2.72 2.88
N LEU A 89 -12.67 -2.81 2.15
CA LEU A 89 -11.34 -2.43 2.60
C LEU A 89 -11.10 -0.94 2.47
N ASP A 90 -11.91 -0.22 1.69
CA ASP A 90 -11.92 1.25 1.64
C ASP A 90 -12.16 1.91 3.02
N GLN A 91 -12.87 1.23 3.93
CA GLN A 91 -13.07 1.71 5.31
C GLN A 91 -11.87 1.40 6.23
N VAL A 92 -11.01 0.48 5.81
CA VAL A 92 -9.87 -0.02 6.58
C VAL A 92 -8.59 0.69 6.17
N PHE A 93 -8.41 0.93 4.87
CA PHE A 93 -7.28 1.64 4.29
C PHE A 93 -7.67 3.05 3.89
N GLN A 94 -6.76 4.00 4.13
CA GLN A 94 -6.88 5.30 3.50
C GLN A 94 -6.31 5.22 2.08
N ILE A 95 -7.19 5.27 1.08
CA ILE A 95 -6.83 5.28 -0.34
C ILE A 95 -6.83 6.74 -0.82
N PHE A 96 -5.70 7.16 -1.38
CA PHE A 96 -5.52 8.49 -1.94
C PHE A 96 -5.35 8.42 -3.46
N PRO A 97 -5.74 9.48 -4.18
CA PRO A 97 -5.58 9.53 -5.64
C PRO A 97 -4.11 9.52 -6.08
N ASP A 98 -3.20 10.00 -5.24
CA ASP A 98 -1.78 10.13 -5.56
C ASP A 98 -0.92 10.08 -4.29
N VAL A 99 0.38 9.86 -4.48
CA VAL A 99 1.35 9.71 -3.39
C VAL A 99 1.54 11.01 -2.62
N ASP A 100 1.42 12.17 -3.26
CA ASP A 100 1.56 13.47 -2.61
C ASP A 100 0.42 13.71 -1.61
N SER A 101 -0.81 13.43 -2.02
CA SER A 101 -2.00 13.41 -1.18
C SER A 101 -1.86 12.47 0.02
N ALA A 102 -1.33 11.25 -0.19
CA ALA A 102 -1.11 10.29 0.89
C ALA A 102 -0.06 10.77 1.91
N LEU A 103 0.99 11.45 1.44
CA LEU A 103 2.07 11.98 2.29
C LEU A 103 1.66 13.26 3.03
N ALA A 104 0.72 14.02 2.49
CA ALA A 104 0.19 15.23 3.11
C ALA A 104 -0.59 14.94 4.40
N VAL A 105 -1.02 13.69 4.60
CA VAL A 105 -1.78 13.28 5.78
C VAL A 105 -0.83 13.12 6.98
N LYS A 106 -0.93 14.07 7.91
CA LYS A 106 -0.18 14.11 9.18
C LYS A 106 -0.77 13.18 10.21
#